data_AF-J3FVU1-F1
#
_entry.id   AF-J3FVU1-F1
#
_cell.length_a   1.000
_cell.length_b   1.000
_cell.length_c   1.000
_cell.angle_alpha   90.00
_cell.angle_beta   90.00
_cell.angle_gamma   90.00
#
_symmetry.space_group_name_H-M   'P 1'
#
loop_
_entity.id
_entity.type
_entity.pdbx_description
1 polymer ?
#
loop_
_entity_poly.entity_id
_entity_poly.type
_entity_poly.pdbx_seq_one_letter_code
_entity_poly.pdbx_strand_id
1 'polypeptide(L)'
;MNVKTKLSDCLRPLMLGALFLGTAANAAVQSIDKVVAIVDNDVVMQSQLDQRVHEVQQTIAKRGGGLPPPGVLDQQVLERLIVENLQLQIGERSGIRITDEELNQAVGTIAQRNNMTVEQFRSALARDGLNYDDAREQIKREMVISRVRQRRVAERIQVSEQEVKNFLASDLGKMQLSEELHLANILIPTPESANSEAIQSAARQAMEVYQQLKQGADFGQMAVAKSGSDNALEGGDMGWRKAAQLPPPFDRELSSMAVGDITQPARTPGGFIILKLLAKRGGEAQMRDEVHVRHILVKPSPIRDEAKTKALVQSLYERILAGEDFATLAKSYSEDPGSALNGGDLNWIDPNALVPEFREVMAKTPQGQLSKPFQTQYGWHVLEVLGRRATDSTEQAREQQAMTVLRNRKYDEELQTWLRQIRDEAYVEIKLPGADQAAQ
;
A
#
# COMPACT_ATOMS: atom_id res chain seq x y z
N MET A 1 90.55 -5.29 -71.63
CA MET A 1 89.51 -6.23 -71.17
C MET A 1 88.21 -5.50 -71.08
N ASN A 2 87.33 -5.74 -72.05
CA ASN A 2 85.99 -5.19 -72.11
C ASN A 2 85.20 -6.20 -72.91
N VAL A 3 83.96 -6.48 -72.52
CA VAL A 3 82.83 -6.42 -73.46
C VAL A 3 81.54 -6.61 -72.67
N LYS A 4 80.63 -5.69 -72.98
CA LYS A 4 79.26 -5.55 -72.53
C LYS A 4 78.39 -6.67 -73.11
N THR A 5 77.31 -7.02 -72.42
CA THR A 5 76.17 -7.74 -73.00
C THR A 5 74.85 -7.04 -72.63
N LYS A 6 73.95 -6.96 -73.62
CA LYS A 6 72.61 -6.39 -73.53
C LYS A 6 71.63 -7.24 -74.36
N LEU A 7 70.45 -7.48 -73.77
CA LEU A 7 69.09 -7.51 -74.33
C LEU A 7 68.77 -8.37 -75.56
N SER A 8 67.93 -9.40 -75.38
CA SER A 8 66.53 -9.48 -75.86
C SER A 8 65.94 -10.90 -75.67
N ASP A 9 64.70 -10.97 -75.18
CA ASP A 9 63.66 -12.01 -75.40
C ASP A 9 62.87 -12.31 -74.13
N CYS A 10 61.81 -11.54 -73.90
CA CYS A 10 60.82 -11.80 -72.87
C CYS A 10 59.41 -11.50 -73.43
N LEU A 11 58.77 -12.51 -74.02
CA LEU A 11 57.39 -12.42 -74.51
C LEU A 11 56.70 -13.80 -74.46
N ARG A 12 55.85 -13.96 -73.42
CA ARG A 12 54.67 -14.87 -73.28
C ARG A 12 54.93 -16.40 -73.16
N PRO A 13 54.14 -17.14 -72.35
CA PRO A 13 52.75 -16.86 -71.95
C PRO A 13 52.53 -16.66 -70.45
N LEU A 14 51.72 -15.64 -70.16
CA LEU A 14 51.17 -15.24 -68.88
C LEU A 14 49.66 -15.45 -69.03
N MET A 15 49.11 -16.62 -68.68
CA MET A 15 47.66 -16.95 -68.64
C MET A 15 47.46 -18.45 -68.28
N LEU A 16 47.84 -18.89 -67.07
CA LEU A 16 47.31 -20.12 -66.45
C LEU A 16 47.71 -20.20 -64.97
N GLY A 17 47.13 -19.36 -64.11
CA GLY A 17 47.49 -19.35 -62.69
C GLY A 17 46.62 -18.47 -61.80
N ALA A 18 45.37 -18.20 -62.21
CA ALA A 18 44.46 -17.35 -61.47
C ALA A 18 43.05 -17.96 -61.51
N LEU A 19 42.82 -19.08 -60.83
CA LEU A 19 41.48 -19.64 -60.65
C LEU A 19 41.43 -20.76 -59.59
N PHE A 20 41.91 -20.52 -58.37
CA PHE A 20 41.51 -21.29 -57.17
C PHE A 20 41.81 -20.50 -55.89
N LEU A 21 41.25 -19.30 -55.77
CA LEU A 21 40.95 -18.71 -54.47
C LEU A 21 39.45 -18.88 -54.26
N GLY A 22 39.07 -20.11 -53.88
CA GLY A 22 37.72 -20.38 -53.40
C GLY A 22 37.50 -19.55 -52.15
N THR A 23 36.64 -18.55 -52.23
CA THR A 23 36.06 -17.89 -51.06
C THR A 23 35.36 -18.97 -50.24
N ALA A 24 35.93 -19.36 -49.11
CA ALA A 24 35.20 -20.12 -48.12
C ALA A 24 34.09 -19.20 -47.59
N ALA A 25 32.89 -19.33 -48.14
CA ALA A 25 31.69 -18.73 -47.60
C ALA A 25 31.40 -19.43 -46.27
N ASN A 26 31.87 -18.85 -45.17
CA ASN A 26 31.43 -19.23 -43.84
C ASN A 26 30.00 -18.73 -43.66
N ALA A 27 29.03 -19.52 -44.11
CA ALA A 27 27.64 -19.32 -43.73
C ALA A 27 27.56 -19.51 -42.20
N ALA A 28 27.40 -18.40 -41.48
CA ALA A 28 27.13 -18.47 -40.05
C ALA A 28 25.83 -19.25 -39.85
N VAL A 29 25.87 -20.29 -39.02
CA VAL A 29 24.69 -21.09 -38.67
C VAL A 29 23.67 -20.14 -38.03
N GLN A 30 22.63 -19.80 -38.78
CA GLN A 30 21.52 -19.00 -38.29
C GLN A 30 20.65 -19.94 -37.44
N SER A 31 20.82 -19.86 -36.11
CA SER A 31 19.99 -20.66 -35.20
C SER A 31 18.54 -20.21 -35.35
N ILE A 32 17.69 -21.13 -35.79
CA ILE A 32 16.24 -20.95 -35.80
C ILE A 32 15.78 -20.99 -34.35
N ASP A 33 15.04 -19.96 -33.93
CA ASP A 33 14.46 -19.89 -32.58
C ASP A 33 13.50 -21.07 -32.38
N LYS A 34 13.63 -21.75 -31.23
CA LYS A 34 12.95 -23.01 -30.95
C LYS A 34 11.79 -22.77 -30.00
N VAL A 35 10.73 -23.55 -30.15
CA VAL A 35 9.64 -23.60 -29.16
C VAL A 35 10.08 -24.45 -27.97
N VAL A 36 10.04 -23.88 -26.77
CA VAL A 36 10.36 -24.58 -25.51
C VAL A 36 9.11 -25.03 -24.75
N ALA A 37 7.98 -24.35 -24.96
CA ALA A 37 6.68 -24.80 -24.48
C ALA A 37 5.55 -24.31 -25.40
N ILE A 38 4.52 -25.14 -25.57
CA ILE A 38 3.23 -24.75 -26.17
C ILE A 38 2.24 -24.54 -25.02
N VAL A 39 1.53 -23.42 -25.02
CA VAL A 39 0.64 -22.98 -23.93
C VAL A 39 -0.70 -22.55 -24.54
N ASP A 40 -1.71 -23.42 -24.47
CA ASP A 40 -2.99 -23.26 -25.17
C ASP A 40 -2.81 -22.86 -26.65
N ASN A 41 -3.07 -21.59 -26.99
CA ASN A 41 -3.02 -21.05 -28.35
C ASN A 41 -1.74 -20.24 -28.64
N ASP A 42 -0.77 -20.24 -27.73
CA ASP A 42 0.48 -19.49 -27.87
C ASP A 42 1.71 -20.37 -27.54
N VAL A 43 2.91 -19.85 -27.79
CA VAL A 43 4.18 -20.57 -27.59
C VAL A 43 5.18 -19.73 -26.80
N VAL A 44 5.95 -20.40 -25.94
CA VAL A 44 7.13 -19.83 -25.30
C VAL A 44 8.35 -20.24 -26.14
N MET A 45 9.11 -19.24 -26.59
CA MET A 45 10.32 -19.42 -27.39
C MET A 45 11.58 -19.55 -26.52
N GLN A 46 12.61 -20.22 -27.05
CA GLN A 46 13.90 -20.36 -26.38
C GLN A 46 14.55 -18.99 -26.12
N SER A 47 14.47 -18.06 -27.08
CA SER A 47 14.96 -16.70 -26.93
C SER A 47 14.35 -15.97 -25.72
N GLN A 48 13.05 -16.15 -25.46
CA GLN A 48 12.35 -15.56 -24.33
C GLN A 48 12.81 -16.16 -22.99
N LEU A 49 12.99 -17.48 -22.96
CA LEU A 49 13.51 -18.19 -21.79
C LEU A 49 14.93 -17.72 -21.45
N ASP A 50 15.83 -17.71 -22.44
CA ASP A 50 17.23 -17.31 -22.26
C ASP A 50 17.35 -15.87 -21.78
N GLN A 51 16.57 -14.95 -22.37
CA GLN A 51 16.52 -13.56 -21.95
C GLN A 51 16.08 -13.44 -20.49
N ARG A 52 14.98 -14.09 -20.10
CA ARG A 52 14.46 -13.98 -18.73
C ARG A 52 15.40 -14.64 -17.71
N VAL A 53 16.04 -15.75 -18.06
CA VAL A 53 17.07 -16.37 -17.21
C VAL A 53 18.23 -15.40 -16.99
N HIS A 54 18.71 -14.73 -18.04
CA HIS A 54 19.79 -13.76 -17.94
C HIS A 54 19.42 -12.57 -17.02
N GLU A 55 18.21 -12.03 -17.15
CA GLU A 55 17.70 -10.96 -16.28
C GLU A 55 17.64 -11.38 -14.80
N VAL A 56 17.18 -12.60 -14.53
CA VAL A 56 17.13 -13.15 -13.16
C VAL A 56 18.53 -13.36 -12.59
N GLN A 57 19.47 -13.88 -13.38
CA GLN A 57 20.86 -14.06 -12.97
C GLN A 57 21.54 -12.73 -12.61
N GLN A 58 21.35 -11.69 -13.43
CA GLN A 58 21.86 -10.35 -13.13
C GLN A 58 21.28 -9.79 -11.83
N THR A 59 19.99 -10.03 -11.58
CA THR A 59 19.31 -9.58 -10.35
C THR A 59 19.86 -10.30 -9.11
N ILE A 60 20.12 -11.60 -9.20
CA ILE A 60 20.72 -12.40 -8.11
C ILE A 60 22.15 -11.94 -7.84
N ALA A 61 22.95 -11.74 -8.89
CA ALA A 61 24.33 -11.27 -8.79
C ALA A 61 24.43 -9.89 -8.11
N LYS A 62 23.53 -8.95 -8.45
CA LYS A 62 23.45 -7.63 -7.80
C LYS A 62 23.09 -7.69 -6.31
N ARG A 63 22.37 -8.74 -5.86
CA ARG A 63 21.95 -8.93 -4.47
C ARG A 63 22.95 -9.72 -3.62
N GLY A 64 24.04 -10.23 -4.22
CA GLY A 64 25.05 -11.02 -3.52
C GLY A 64 24.59 -12.44 -3.13
N GLY A 65 23.56 -12.98 -3.78
CA GLY A 65 23.09 -14.35 -3.57
C GLY A 65 23.89 -15.37 -4.38
N GLY A 66 24.03 -16.60 -3.87
CA GLY A 66 24.57 -17.73 -4.64
C GLY A 66 23.63 -18.11 -5.79
N LEU A 67 24.18 -18.37 -6.98
CA LEU A 67 23.40 -18.81 -8.14
C LEU A 67 22.86 -20.24 -7.90
N PRO A 68 21.57 -20.51 -8.16
CA PRO A 68 21.04 -21.86 -8.16
C PRO A 68 21.78 -22.77 -9.17
N PRO A 69 21.73 -24.10 -9.00
CA PRO A 69 22.31 -25.03 -9.98
C PRO A 69 21.75 -24.80 -11.40
N PRO A 70 22.57 -24.97 -12.45
CA PRO A 70 22.12 -24.95 -13.85
C PRO A 70 20.95 -25.92 -14.07
N GLY A 71 19.91 -25.51 -14.80
CA GLY A 71 18.70 -26.30 -15.06
C GLY A 71 17.54 -26.08 -14.09
N VAL A 72 17.78 -25.87 -12.79
CA VAL A 72 16.70 -25.55 -11.82
C VAL A 72 16.15 -24.15 -12.10
N LEU A 73 17.04 -23.21 -12.39
CA LEU A 73 16.67 -21.85 -12.72
C LEU A 73 15.85 -21.79 -14.01
N ASP A 74 16.26 -22.54 -15.03
CA ASP A 74 15.61 -22.56 -16.34
C ASP A 74 14.19 -23.11 -16.23
N GLN A 75 13.99 -24.18 -15.45
CA GLN A 75 12.66 -24.74 -15.19
C GLN A 75 11.76 -23.75 -14.44
N GLN A 76 12.29 -23.06 -13.41
CA GLN A 76 11.52 -22.06 -12.65
C GLN A 76 11.14 -20.86 -13.51
N VAL A 77 12.05 -20.41 -14.38
CA VAL A 77 11.78 -19.30 -15.29
C VAL A 77 10.77 -19.72 -16.37
N LEU A 78 10.89 -20.93 -16.93
CA LEU A 78 9.92 -21.44 -17.89
C LEU A 78 8.52 -21.52 -17.29
N GLU A 79 8.39 -22.06 -16.08
CA GLU A 79 7.10 -22.14 -15.38
C GLU A 79 6.49 -20.75 -15.17
N ARG A 80 7.32 -19.77 -14.79
CA ARG A 80 6.88 -18.37 -14.70
C ARG A 80 6.43 -17.81 -16.04
N LEU A 81 7.14 -18.08 -17.13
CA LEU A 81 6.76 -17.63 -18.48
C LEU A 81 5.45 -18.25 -18.95
N ILE A 82 5.22 -19.53 -18.66
CA ILE A 82 3.95 -20.22 -18.95
C ILE A 82 2.80 -19.52 -18.22
N VAL A 83 2.93 -19.28 -16.92
CA VAL A 83 1.88 -18.63 -16.12
C VAL A 83 1.67 -17.16 -16.54
N GLU A 84 2.73 -16.42 -16.89
CA GLU A 84 2.62 -15.08 -17.48
C GLU A 84 1.86 -15.12 -18.81
N ASN A 85 2.17 -16.08 -19.68
CA ASN A 85 1.52 -16.26 -20.98
C ASN A 85 0.00 -16.54 -20.82
N LEU A 86 -0.38 -17.45 -19.93
CA LEU A 86 -1.78 -17.75 -19.63
C LEU A 86 -2.56 -16.51 -19.16
N GLN A 87 -1.95 -15.69 -18.31
CA GLN A 87 -2.57 -14.45 -17.84
C GLN A 87 -2.78 -13.45 -18.97
N LEU A 88 -1.81 -13.31 -19.89
CA LEU A 88 -1.93 -12.44 -21.07
C LEU A 88 -3.05 -12.90 -22.00
N GLN A 89 -3.15 -14.22 -22.25
CA GLN A 89 -4.25 -14.78 -23.05
C GLN A 89 -5.62 -14.53 -22.40
N ILE A 90 -5.73 -14.68 -21.07
CA ILE A 90 -6.95 -14.33 -20.34
C ILE A 90 -7.26 -12.83 -20.51
N GLY A 91 -6.25 -11.98 -20.47
CA GLY A 91 -6.37 -10.53 -20.72
C GLY A 91 -6.97 -10.24 -22.09
N GLU A 92 -6.42 -10.84 -23.14
CA GLU A 92 -6.89 -10.70 -24.51
C GLU A 92 -8.35 -11.18 -24.66
N ARG A 93 -8.66 -12.39 -24.20
CA ARG A 93 -10.03 -12.95 -24.23
C ARG A 93 -11.03 -12.13 -23.44
N SER A 94 -10.59 -11.48 -22.37
CA SER A 94 -11.42 -10.61 -21.52
C SER A 94 -11.50 -9.17 -22.02
N GLY A 95 -10.95 -8.87 -23.21
CA GLY A 95 -10.95 -7.53 -23.80
C GLY A 95 -10.15 -6.50 -23.03
N ILE A 96 -9.18 -6.92 -22.21
CA ILE A 96 -8.33 -6.02 -21.44
C ILE A 96 -7.32 -5.36 -22.39
N ARG A 97 -7.41 -4.05 -22.51
CA ARG A 97 -6.50 -3.21 -23.31
C ARG A 97 -5.91 -2.11 -22.44
N ILE A 98 -4.69 -1.71 -22.75
CA ILE A 98 -3.98 -0.57 -22.14
C ILE A 98 -3.88 0.50 -23.21
N THR A 99 -4.36 1.70 -22.94
CA THR A 99 -4.24 2.83 -23.87
C THR A 99 -2.83 3.41 -23.83
N ASP A 100 -2.43 4.12 -24.89
CA ASP A 100 -1.11 4.77 -24.94
C ASP A 100 -0.95 5.82 -23.83
N GLU A 101 -2.04 6.49 -23.44
CA GLU A 101 -2.05 7.45 -22.35
C GLU A 101 -1.78 6.77 -21.00
N GLU A 102 -2.47 5.67 -20.71
CA GLU A 102 -2.22 4.87 -19.50
C GLU A 102 -0.78 4.36 -19.45
N LEU A 103 -0.24 3.92 -20.59
CA LEU A 103 1.14 3.44 -20.70
C LEU A 103 2.15 4.56 -20.47
N ASN A 104 1.92 5.75 -21.04
CA ASN A 104 2.79 6.92 -20.84
C ASN A 104 2.82 7.35 -19.37
N GLN A 105 1.66 7.36 -18.71
CA GLN A 105 1.56 7.66 -17.27
C GLN A 105 2.30 6.62 -16.42
N ALA A 106 2.20 5.34 -16.76
CA ALA A 106 2.93 4.27 -16.07
C ALA A 106 4.46 4.43 -16.22
N VAL A 107 4.95 4.70 -17.45
CA VAL A 107 6.37 4.99 -17.70
C VAL A 107 6.84 6.20 -16.89
N GLY A 108 6.05 7.29 -16.89
CA GLY A 108 6.34 8.48 -16.09
C GLY A 108 6.44 8.19 -14.60
N THR A 109 5.55 7.36 -14.06
CA THR A 109 5.56 6.93 -12.65
C THR A 109 6.81 6.11 -12.33
N ILE A 110 7.23 5.20 -13.22
CA ILE A 110 8.45 4.40 -13.05
C ILE A 110 9.69 5.30 -13.06
N ALA A 111 9.76 6.26 -13.99
CA ALA A 111 10.84 7.24 -14.05
C ALA A 111 10.90 8.07 -12.76
N GLN A 112 9.76 8.59 -12.29
CA GLN A 112 9.69 9.37 -11.05
C GLN A 112 10.12 8.57 -9.82
N ARG A 113 9.73 7.29 -9.70
CA ARG A 113 10.18 6.40 -8.60
C ARG A 113 11.69 6.18 -8.59
N ASN A 114 12.34 6.32 -9.74
CA ASN A 114 13.79 6.26 -9.87
C ASN A 114 14.45 7.65 -9.89
N ASN A 115 13.72 8.70 -9.47
CA ASN A 115 14.18 10.09 -9.42
C ASN A 115 14.69 10.62 -10.76
N MET A 116 14.06 10.23 -11.87
CA MET A 116 14.45 10.63 -13.22
C MET A 116 13.25 11.10 -14.04
N THR A 117 13.52 11.91 -15.06
CA THR A 117 12.52 12.25 -16.10
C THR A 117 12.35 11.08 -17.07
N VAL A 118 11.31 11.13 -17.92
CA VAL A 118 11.08 10.10 -18.94
C VAL A 118 12.23 10.06 -19.96
N GLU A 119 12.78 11.21 -20.33
CA GLU A 119 13.94 11.31 -21.22
C GLU A 119 15.18 10.69 -20.58
N GLN A 120 15.43 10.97 -19.30
CA GLN A 120 16.53 10.39 -18.55
C GLN A 120 16.36 8.87 -18.39
N PHE A 121 15.14 8.38 -18.18
CA PHE A 121 14.83 6.96 -18.14
C PHE A 121 15.13 6.28 -19.48
N ARG A 122 14.72 6.90 -20.60
CA ARG A 122 15.07 6.41 -21.95
C ARG A 122 16.58 6.36 -22.15
N SER A 123 17.31 7.40 -21.76
CA SER A 123 18.78 7.43 -21.86
C SER A 123 19.45 6.39 -20.94
N ALA A 124 18.87 6.10 -19.78
CA ALA A 124 19.37 5.04 -18.89
C ALA A 124 19.20 3.65 -19.53
N LEU A 125 18.02 3.35 -20.07
CA LEU A 125 17.77 2.10 -20.79
C LEU A 125 18.74 1.91 -21.96
N ALA A 126 18.97 2.96 -22.75
CA ALA A 126 19.92 2.91 -23.87
C ALA A 126 21.36 2.63 -23.41
N ARG A 127 21.78 3.14 -22.24
CA ARG A 127 23.11 2.83 -21.66
C ARG A 127 23.22 1.37 -21.20
N ASP A 128 22.12 0.79 -20.75
CA ASP A 128 22.03 -0.61 -20.35
C ASP A 128 21.79 -1.56 -21.54
N GLY A 129 21.79 -1.03 -22.78
CA GLY A 129 21.59 -1.80 -24.00
C GLY A 129 20.14 -2.21 -24.27
N LEU A 130 19.17 -1.63 -23.55
CA LEU A 130 17.76 -1.92 -23.68
C LEU A 130 17.08 -0.93 -24.62
N ASN A 131 16.27 -1.43 -25.54
CA ASN A 131 15.42 -0.61 -26.39
C ASN A 131 14.22 -0.07 -25.59
N TYR A 132 13.91 1.21 -25.78
CA TYR A 132 12.79 1.88 -25.14
C TYR A 132 11.45 1.28 -25.55
N ASP A 133 11.28 0.87 -26.81
CA ASP A 133 10.03 0.29 -27.29
C ASP A 133 9.78 -1.10 -26.68
N ASP A 134 10.84 -1.90 -26.54
CA ASP A 134 10.75 -3.21 -25.86
C ASP A 134 10.42 -3.04 -24.37
N ALA A 135 11.01 -2.04 -23.71
CA ALA A 135 10.67 -1.71 -22.33
C ALA A 135 9.21 -1.26 -22.18
N ARG A 136 8.71 -0.45 -23.12
CA ARG A 136 7.28 -0.05 -23.14
C ARG A 136 6.36 -1.24 -23.31
N GLU A 137 6.66 -2.15 -24.23
CA GLU A 137 5.87 -3.36 -24.43
C GLU A 137 5.92 -4.29 -23.21
N GLN A 138 7.07 -4.40 -22.52
CA GLN A 138 7.13 -5.13 -21.24
C GLN A 138 6.26 -4.48 -20.17
N ILE A 139 6.31 -3.15 -20.01
CA ILE A 139 5.45 -2.43 -19.06
C ILE A 139 3.97 -2.67 -19.39
N LYS A 140 3.60 -2.62 -20.67
CA LYS A 140 2.24 -2.89 -21.13
C LYS A 140 1.79 -4.31 -20.79
N ARG A 141 2.63 -5.32 -21.01
CA ARG A 141 2.35 -6.72 -20.60
C ARG A 141 2.10 -6.83 -19.11
N GLU A 142 2.97 -6.23 -18.28
CA GLU A 142 2.81 -6.22 -16.82
C GLU A 142 1.52 -5.51 -16.39
N MET A 143 1.13 -4.42 -17.06
CA MET A 143 -0.14 -3.74 -16.80
C MET A 143 -1.35 -4.62 -17.14
N VAL A 144 -1.31 -5.35 -18.25
CA VAL A 144 -2.36 -6.32 -18.62
C VAL A 144 -2.45 -7.40 -17.55
N ILE A 145 -1.34 -8.03 -17.19
CA ILE A 145 -1.27 -9.08 -16.16
C ILE A 145 -1.83 -8.56 -14.82
N SER A 146 -1.40 -7.37 -14.40
CA SER A 146 -1.88 -6.73 -13.17
C SER A 146 -3.40 -6.52 -13.20
N ARG A 147 -3.95 -6.04 -14.32
CA ARG A 147 -5.40 -5.79 -14.47
C ARG A 147 -6.19 -7.09 -14.51
N VAL A 148 -5.66 -8.14 -15.15
CA VAL A 148 -6.25 -9.50 -15.16
C VAL A 148 -6.33 -10.03 -13.73
N ARG A 149 -5.20 -10.02 -13.01
CA ARG A 149 -5.13 -10.45 -11.62
C ARG A 149 -6.12 -9.70 -10.74
N GLN A 150 -6.12 -8.37 -10.82
CA GLN A 150 -7.04 -7.53 -10.04
C GLN A 150 -8.50 -7.90 -10.31
N ARG A 151 -8.93 -8.00 -11.59
CA ARG A 151 -10.32 -8.32 -11.91
C ARG A 151 -10.71 -9.73 -11.45
N ARG A 152 -9.90 -10.74 -11.76
CA ARG A 152 -10.20 -12.15 -11.45
C ARG A 152 -10.19 -12.45 -9.95
N VAL A 153 -9.28 -11.83 -9.21
CA VAL A 153 -9.13 -12.06 -7.77
C VAL A 153 -10.11 -11.18 -6.99
N ALA A 154 -10.34 -9.92 -7.38
CA ALA A 154 -11.28 -9.04 -6.68
C ALA A 154 -12.72 -9.55 -6.69
N GLU A 155 -13.17 -10.22 -7.76
CA GLU A 155 -14.50 -10.84 -7.83
C GLU A 155 -14.71 -11.94 -6.76
N ARG A 156 -13.62 -12.54 -6.27
CA ARG A 156 -13.65 -13.64 -5.29
C ARG A 156 -13.42 -13.17 -3.85
N ILE A 157 -12.93 -11.95 -3.65
CA ILE A 157 -12.65 -11.42 -2.31
C ILE A 157 -13.87 -10.68 -1.78
N GLN A 158 -14.44 -11.22 -0.71
CA GLN A 158 -15.37 -10.50 0.16
C GLN A 158 -14.87 -10.62 1.59
N VAL A 159 -14.91 -9.52 2.33
CA VAL A 159 -14.56 -9.50 3.76
C VAL A 159 -15.80 -9.04 4.50
N SER A 160 -16.30 -9.91 5.38
CA SER A 160 -17.48 -9.64 6.20
C SER A 160 -17.11 -8.84 7.45
N GLU A 161 -18.08 -8.14 8.03
CA GLU A 161 -17.91 -7.46 9.32
C GLU A 161 -17.51 -8.43 10.43
N GLN A 162 -18.03 -9.65 10.42
CA GLN A 162 -17.69 -10.67 11.41
C GLN A 162 -16.22 -11.08 11.31
N GLU A 163 -15.67 -11.19 10.10
CA GLU A 163 -14.24 -11.46 9.91
C GLU A 163 -13.37 -10.32 10.41
N VAL A 164 -13.78 -9.06 10.20
CA VAL A 164 -13.09 -7.89 10.75
C VAL A 164 -13.06 -7.95 12.28
N LYS A 165 -14.21 -8.21 12.91
CA LYS A 165 -14.32 -8.35 14.38
C LYS A 165 -13.45 -9.49 14.90
N ASN A 166 -13.49 -10.66 14.24
CA ASN A 166 -12.68 -11.81 14.61
C ASN A 166 -11.17 -11.51 14.48
N PHE A 167 -10.77 -10.81 13.42
CA PHE A 167 -9.39 -10.41 13.21
C PHE A 167 -8.92 -9.42 14.28
N LEU A 168 -9.70 -8.37 14.58
CA LEU A 168 -9.37 -7.41 15.65
C LEU A 168 -9.27 -8.06 17.03
N ALA A 169 -10.04 -9.11 17.29
CA ALA A 169 -9.98 -9.87 18.53
C ALA A 169 -8.80 -10.87 18.57
N SER A 170 -8.25 -11.26 17.42
CA SER A 170 -7.12 -12.20 17.32
C SER A 170 -5.80 -11.60 17.80
N ASP A 171 -4.85 -12.46 18.19
CA ASP A 171 -3.52 -12.02 18.63
C ASP A 171 -2.78 -11.26 17.51
N LEU A 172 -2.96 -11.68 16.26
CA LEU A 172 -2.37 -11.01 15.10
C LEU A 172 -2.96 -9.60 14.90
N GLY A 173 -4.29 -9.45 14.96
CA GLY A 173 -4.92 -8.14 14.85
C GLY A 173 -4.57 -7.23 16.02
N LYS A 174 -4.46 -7.77 17.23
CA LYS A 174 -3.94 -7.03 18.38
C LYS A 174 -2.48 -6.62 18.18
N MET A 175 -1.63 -7.49 17.65
CA MET A 175 -0.23 -7.17 17.41
C MET A 175 -0.04 -6.16 16.27
N GLN A 176 -0.85 -6.20 15.22
CA GLN A 176 -0.70 -5.31 14.06
C GLN A 176 -1.38 -3.96 14.26
N LEU A 177 -2.59 -3.95 14.84
CA LEU A 177 -3.49 -2.80 14.86
C LEU A 177 -3.85 -2.29 16.28
N SER A 178 -3.16 -2.74 17.33
CA SER A 178 -3.29 -2.10 18.64
C SER A 178 -2.30 -0.97 18.80
N GLU A 179 -2.67 -0.05 19.70
CA GLU A 179 -1.79 0.98 20.22
C GLU A 179 -0.51 0.41 20.84
N GLU A 180 0.55 1.21 20.76
CA GLU A 180 1.77 1.01 21.51
C GLU A 180 1.69 1.81 22.82
N LEU A 181 2.13 1.17 23.89
CA LEU A 181 2.15 1.70 25.24
C LEU A 181 3.60 1.91 25.68
N HIS A 182 3.95 3.11 26.12
CA HIS A 182 5.22 3.36 26.79
C HIS A 182 5.03 3.07 28.28
N LEU A 183 5.76 2.10 28.80
CA LEU A 183 5.55 1.58 30.15
C LEU A 183 6.80 1.71 31.00
N ALA A 184 6.60 1.86 32.31
CA ALA A 184 7.64 1.61 33.31
C ALA A 184 7.19 0.49 34.25
N ASN A 185 8.14 -0.24 34.84
CA ASN A 185 7.86 -1.29 35.80
C ASN A 185 8.61 -1.12 37.13
N ILE A 186 8.02 -1.70 38.18
CA ILE A 186 8.70 -2.04 39.42
C ILE A 186 8.46 -3.52 39.65
N LEU A 187 9.52 -4.32 39.63
CA LEU A 187 9.48 -5.74 39.94
C LEU A 187 10.02 -5.99 41.34
N ILE A 188 9.19 -6.55 42.23
CA ILE A 188 9.64 -7.11 43.50
C ILE A 188 9.97 -8.58 43.26
N PRO A 189 11.26 -8.96 43.18
CA PRO A 189 11.65 -10.29 42.74
C PRO A 189 11.25 -11.36 43.76
N THR A 190 10.86 -12.53 43.25
CA THR A 190 10.71 -13.73 44.08
C THR A 190 11.61 -14.84 43.55
N PRO A 191 12.36 -15.57 44.40
CA PRO A 191 13.14 -16.73 43.97
C PRO A 191 12.25 -17.77 43.27
N GLU A 192 12.79 -18.47 42.25
CA GLU A 192 12.05 -19.51 41.52
C GLU A 192 11.56 -20.65 42.43
N SER A 193 12.28 -20.92 43.53
CA SER A 193 11.95 -21.91 44.56
C SER A 193 11.34 -21.30 45.83
N ALA A 194 10.75 -20.09 45.73
CA ALA A 194 10.20 -19.39 46.89
C ALA A 194 9.11 -20.18 47.61
N ASN A 195 9.25 -20.31 48.93
CA ASN A 195 8.21 -20.86 49.80
C ASN A 195 7.06 -19.86 49.97
N SER A 196 5.95 -20.32 50.57
CA SER A 196 4.76 -19.49 50.77
C SER A 196 5.03 -18.19 51.55
N GLU A 197 5.96 -18.23 52.51
CA GLU A 197 6.33 -17.06 53.31
C GLU A 197 7.07 -16.00 52.49
N ALA A 198 8.02 -16.42 51.65
CA ALA A 198 8.74 -15.53 50.75
C ALA A 198 7.79 -14.86 49.73
N ILE A 199 6.83 -15.63 49.18
CA ILE A 199 5.80 -15.10 48.28
C ILE A 199 4.92 -14.07 48.99
N GLN A 200 4.46 -14.36 50.22
CA GLN A 200 3.66 -13.43 51.01
C GLN A 200 4.45 -12.17 51.39
N SER A 201 5.74 -12.31 51.68
CA SER A 201 6.61 -11.16 51.96
C SER A 201 6.73 -10.24 50.75
N ALA A 202 7.02 -10.80 49.57
CA ALA A 202 7.08 -10.03 48.33
C ALA A 202 5.74 -9.38 47.99
N ALA A 203 4.61 -10.08 48.21
CA ALA A 203 3.28 -9.52 48.02
C ALA A 203 3.03 -8.30 48.94
N ARG A 204 3.42 -8.39 50.22
CA ARG A 204 3.31 -7.27 51.17
C ARG A 204 4.17 -6.08 50.74
N GLN A 205 5.41 -6.33 50.33
CA GLN A 205 6.31 -5.28 49.84
C GLN A 205 5.76 -4.60 48.59
N ALA A 206 5.25 -5.37 47.63
CA ALA A 206 4.67 -4.81 46.42
C ALA A 206 3.40 -3.98 46.73
N MET A 207 2.56 -4.43 47.68
CA MET A 207 1.41 -3.66 48.13
C MET A 207 1.81 -2.37 48.84
N GLU A 208 2.87 -2.39 49.66
CA GLU A 208 3.40 -1.19 50.30
C GLU A 208 3.88 -0.16 49.26
N VAL A 209 4.66 -0.59 48.26
CA VAL A 209 5.09 0.27 47.15
C VAL A 209 3.88 0.84 46.41
N TYR A 210 2.88 0.01 46.10
CA TYR A 210 1.66 0.46 45.44
C TYR A 210 0.92 1.55 46.24
N GLN A 211 0.81 1.40 47.57
CA GLN A 211 0.19 2.41 48.44
C GLN A 211 0.98 3.73 48.44
N GLN A 212 2.30 3.68 48.48
CA GLN A 212 3.15 4.87 48.41
C GLN A 212 2.99 5.60 47.05
N LEU A 213 2.93 4.84 45.95
CA LEU A 213 2.66 5.40 44.62
C LEU A 213 1.27 6.04 44.54
N LYS A 214 0.24 5.43 45.14
CA LYS A 214 -1.10 6.03 45.23
C LYS A 214 -1.13 7.31 46.06
N GLN A 215 -0.22 7.47 47.01
CA GLN A 215 -0.05 8.69 47.81
C GLN A 215 0.78 9.78 47.09
N GLY A 216 1.21 9.53 45.85
CA GLY A 216 1.92 10.51 45.02
C GLY A 216 3.45 10.39 45.02
N ALA A 217 4.01 9.29 45.51
CA ALA A 217 5.45 9.04 45.37
C ALA A 217 5.86 8.95 43.89
N ASP A 218 7.07 9.42 43.57
CA ASP A 218 7.59 9.34 42.20
C ASP A 218 7.90 7.89 41.81
N PHE A 219 7.39 7.47 40.67
CA PHE A 219 7.50 6.08 40.21
C PHE A 219 8.95 5.71 39.85
N GLY A 220 9.68 6.61 39.19
CA GLY A 220 11.06 6.35 38.78
C GLY A 220 11.98 6.20 39.99
N GLN A 221 11.82 7.07 41.00
CA GLN A 221 12.56 6.94 42.26
C GLN A 221 12.24 5.63 42.99
N MET A 222 10.98 5.20 43.01
CA MET A 222 10.62 3.91 43.60
C MET A 222 11.16 2.72 42.82
N ALA A 223 11.22 2.81 41.48
CA ALA A 223 11.86 1.81 40.66
C ALA A 223 13.35 1.68 41.00
N VAL A 224 14.08 2.80 41.06
CA VAL A 224 15.50 2.83 41.44
C VAL A 224 15.72 2.24 42.84
N ALA A 225 14.84 2.56 43.80
CA ALA A 225 15.02 2.17 45.19
C ALA A 225 14.58 0.74 45.52
N LYS A 226 13.59 0.19 44.79
CA LYS A 226 12.87 -1.03 45.18
C LYS A 226 12.76 -2.08 44.09
N SER A 227 12.95 -1.73 42.82
CA SER A 227 12.82 -2.69 41.72
C SER A 227 14.05 -3.59 41.61
N GLY A 228 13.82 -4.88 41.41
CA GLY A 228 14.83 -5.86 41.03
C GLY A 228 14.91 -6.10 39.52
N SER A 229 14.32 -5.24 38.70
CA SER A 229 14.40 -5.32 37.23
C SER A 229 15.72 -4.73 36.71
N ASP A 230 16.19 -5.22 35.55
CA ASP A 230 17.43 -4.72 34.92
C ASP A 230 17.37 -3.22 34.59
N ASN A 231 16.16 -2.71 34.34
CA ASN A 231 15.90 -1.31 34.00
C ASN A 231 15.58 -0.43 35.23
N ALA A 232 15.82 -0.91 36.45
CA ALA A 232 15.49 -0.20 37.69
C ALA A 232 16.18 1.17 37.78
N LEU A 233 17.45 1.26 37.35
CA LEU A 233 18.25 2.48 37.41
C LEU A 233 17.78 3.54 36.40
N GLU A 234 17.17 3.13 35.30
CA GLU A 234 16.50 3.97 34.32
C GLU A 234 15.04 4.30 34.73
N GLY A 235 14.70 4.20 36.02
CA GLY A 235 13.36 4.47 36.52
C GLY A 235 12.33 3.41 36.13
N GLY A 236 12.79 2.20 35.77
CA GLY A 236 11.95 1.09 35.37
C GLY A 236 11.46 1.15 33.91
N ASP A 237 12.01 2.02 33.07
CA ASP A 237 11.51 2.25 31.71
C ASP A 237 11.63 1.00 30.81
N MET A 238 10.50 0.55 30.26
CA MET A 238 10.41 -0.59 29.35
C MET A 238 10.40 -0.16 27.88
N GLY A 239 10.30 1.12 27.59
CA GLY A 239 10.08 1.66 26.24
C GLY A 239 8.67 1.35 25.71
N TRP A 240 8.51 1.48 24.39
CA TRP A 240 7.26 1.20 23.69
C TRP A 240 7.04 -0.30 23.51
N ARG A 241 5.86 -0.78 23.91
CA ARG A 241 5.43 -2.18 23.79
C ARG A 241 3.96 -2.24 23.41
N LYS A 242 3.57 -3.26 22.64
CA LYS A 242 2.15 -3.53 22.38
C LYS A 242 1.57 -4.37 23.49
N ALA A 243 0.28 -4.21 23.78
CA ALA A 243 -0.40 -5.00 24.82
C ALA A 243 -0.23 -6.53 24.63
N ALA A 244 -0.21 -7.00 23.38
CA ALA A 244 0.02 -8.41 23.04
C ALA A 244 1.43 -8.94 23.37
N GLN A 245 2.40 -8.07 23.63
CA GLN A 245 3.76 -8.45 24.05
C GLN A 245 3.88 -8.60 25.57
N LEU A 246 2.82 -8.29 26.32
CA LEU A 246 2.83 -8.28 27.78
C LEU A 246 2.20 -9.58 28.29
N PRO A 247 2.72 -10.16 29.39
CA PRO A 247 2.13 -11.35 29.98
C PRO A 247 0.76 -11.01 30.60
N PRO A 248 -0.18 -11.97 30.66
CA PRO A 248 -1.41 -11.81 31.43
C PRO A 248 -1.09 -11.47 32.91
N PRO A 249 -1.89 -10.61 33.58
CA PRO A 249 -3.17 -10.03 33.13
C PRO A 249 -3.06 -8.69 32.38
N PHE A 250 -1.85 -8.23 32.06
CA PHE A 250 -1.62 -6.87 31.54
C PHE A 250 -2.07 -6.66 30.09
N ASP A 251 -2.25 -7.74 29.34
CA ASP A 251 -2.71 -7.73 27.94
C ASP A 251 -4.08 -7.05 27.76
N ARG A 252 -4.91 -7.00 28.82
CA ARG A 252 -6.24 -6.37 28.80
C ARG A 252 -6.36 -5.16 29.73
N GLU A 253 -5.68 -5.20 30.88
CA GLU A 253 -5.80 -4.16 31.92
C GLU A 253 -5.28 -2.80 31.44
N LEU A 254 -4.18 -2.78 30.67
CA LEU A 254 -3.52 -1.53 30.30
C LEU A 254 -4.23 -0.74 29.20
N SER A 255 -5.04 -1.39 28.36
CA SER A 255 -5.74 -0.73 27.26
C SER A 255 -6.78 0.28 27.75
N SER A 256 -7.40 0.05 28.91
CA SER A 256 -8.39 0.97 29.50
C SER A 256 -7.80 2.00 30.46
N MET A 257 -6.49 1.95 30.74
CA MET A 257 -5.83 2.89 31.66
C MET A 257 -5.58 4.26 31.02
N ALA A 258 -5.69 5.32 31.82
CA ALA A 258 -5.28 6.66 31.42
C ALA A 258 -3.76 6.82 31.55
N VAL A 259 -3.18 7.72 30.75
CA VAL A 259 -1.76 8.05 30.85
C VAL A 259 -1.46 8.59 32.25
N GLY A 260 -0.47 8.01 32.91
CA GLY A 260 -0.08 8.30 34.30
C GLY A 260 -0.58 7.26 35.32
N ASP A 261 -1.58 6.45 34.98
CA ASP A 261 -2.12 5.43 35.88
C ASP A 261 -1.12 4.30 36.16
N ILE A 262 -1.32 3.64 37.30
CA ILE A 262 -0.55 2.47 37.76
C ILE A 262 -1.46 1.26 37.98
N THR A 263 -0.97 0.07 37.66
CA THR A 263 -1.68 -1.20 37.90
C THR A 263 -1.63 -1.59 39.38
N GLN A 264 -2.50 -2.50 39.80
CA GLN A 264 -2.26 -3.22 41.06
C GLN A 264 -1.04 -4.15 40.94
N PRO A 265 -0.39 -4.53 42.05
CA PRO A 265 0.66 -5.55 42.01
C PRO A 265 0.12 -6.87 41.48
N ALA A 266 0.66 -7.35 40.36
CA ALA A 266 0.29 -8.65 39.79
C ALA A 266 1.43 -9.66 39.93
N ARG A 267 1.07 -10.92 40.15
CA ARG A 267 2.05 -12.01 40.24
C ARG A 267 2.48 -12.48 38.85
N THR A 268 3.78 -12.57 38.64
CA THR A 268 4.43 -13.11 37.45
C THR A 268 5.46 -14.17 37.87
N PRO A 269 6.04 -14.96 36.93
CA PRO A 269 7.10 -15.91 37.28
C PRO A 269 8.32 -15.28 37.97
N GLY A 270 8.64 -14.02 37.64
CA GLY A 270 9.77 -13.29 38.24
C GLY A 270 9.49 -12.63 39.58
N GLY A 271 8.23 -12.58 40.04
CA GLY A 271 7.84 -11.87 41.27
C GLY A 271 6.55 -11.08 41.12
N PHE A 272 6.42 -10.01 41.92
CA PHE A 272 5.28 -9.10 41.84
C PHE A 272 5.66 -7.86 41.06
N ILE A 273 4.91 -7.56 40.00
CA ILE A 273 5.19 -6.41 39.14
C ILE A 273 4.07 -5.37 39.24
N ILE A 274 4.47 -4.10 39.27
CA ILE A 274 3.60 -2.93 39.16
C ILE A 274 4.00 -2.22 37.87
N LEU A 275 3.04 -1.91 37.01
CA LEU A 275 3.29 -1.16 35.78
C LEU A 275 2.72 0.25 35.89
N LYS A 276 3.39 1.21 35.26
CA LYS A 276 2.90 2.57 35.03
C LYS A 276 2.80 2.82 33.53
N LEU A 277 1.67 3.39 33.11
CA LEU A 277 1.49 3.86 31.75
C LEU A 277 2.06 5.27 31.61
N LEU A 278 3.16 5.42 30.86
CA LEU A 278 3.83 6.71 30.66
C LEU A 278 3.26 7.48 29.45
N ALA A 279 2.93 6.78 28.37
CA ALA A 279 2.34 7.36 27.16
C ALA A 279 1.66 6.30 26.30
N LYS A 280 0.79 6.73 25.38
CA LYS A 280 0.15 5.89 24.34
C LYS A 280 0.41 6.49 22.96
N ARG A 281 0.61 5.67 21.93
CA ARG A 281 0.72 6.11 20.53
C ARG A 281 0.18 5.05 19.56
N GLY A 282 -0.18 5.47 18.35
CA GLY A 282 -0.67 4.55 17.31
C GLY A 282 -2.11 4.07 17.49
N GLY A 283 -2.77 4.42 18.60
CA GLY A 283 -4.22 4.44 18.76
C GLY A 283 -4.75 5.85 18.96
N GLU A 284 -4.04 6.85 18.40
CA GLU A 284 -4.41 8.25 18.54
C GLU A 284 -5.86 8.46 18.13
N ALA A 285 -6.60 9.14 19.00
CA ALA A 285 -8.00 9.47 18.76
C ALA A 285 -8.12 10.12 17.38
N GLN A 286 -8.72 9.40 16.44
CA GLN A 286 -8.99 9.94 15.11
C GLN A 286 -10.22 10.83 15.24
N MET A 287 -10.00 12.02 15.79
CA MET A 287 -11.02 13.04 15.89
C MET A 287 -11.29 13.56 14.49
N ARG A 288 -12.54 13.41 14.05
CA ARG A 288 -13.03 14.07 12.85
C ARG A 288 -13.83 15.28 13.24
N ASP A 289 -13.41 16.43 12.75
CA ASP A 289 -14.22 17.62 12.82
C ASP A 289 -15.41 17.44 11.89
N GLU A 290 -16.61 17.55 12.45
CA GLU A 290 -17.86 17.55 11.71
C GLU A 290 -18.57 18.87 11.94
N VAL A 291 -19.18 19.38 10.87
CA VAL A 291 -19.96 20.62 10.91
C VAL A 291 -21.37 20.28 10.46
N HIS A 292 -22.35 20.64 11.28
CA HIS A 292 -23.75 20.60 10.89
C HIS A 292 -24.08 21.91 10.18
N VAL A 293 -24.41 21.83 8.89
CA VAL A 293 -24.62 23.00 8.04
C VAL A 293 -25.84 22.81 7.16
N ARG A 294 -26.58 23.90 6.93
CA ARG A 294 -27.62 23.94 5.91
C ARG A 294 -27.29 25.00 4.86
N HIS A 295 -27.74 24.79 3.63
CA HIS A 295 -27.49 25.72 2.53
C HIS A 295 -28.68 25.84 1.57
N ILE A 296 -28.69 26.91 0.78
CA ILE A 296 -29.54 27.05 -0.40
C ILE A 296 -28.61 27.19 -1.60
N LEU A 297 -28.74 26.32 -2.59
CA LEU A 297 -27.99 26.37 -3.85
C LEU A 297 -28.86 26.90 -4.98
N VAL A 298 -28.36 27.86 -5.74
CA VAL A 298 -29.00 28.37 -6.96
C VAL A 298 -27.99 28.34 -8.10
N LYS A 299 -28.28 27.59 -9.14
CA LYS A 299 -27.43 27.32 -10.31
C LYS A 299 -27.72 28.33 -11.42
N PRO A 300 -26.72 28.82 -12.15
CA PRO A 300 -26.97 29.53 -13.40
C PRO A 300 -27.60 28.58 -14.43
N SER A 301 -28.44 29.12 -15.31
CA SER A 301 -29.08 28.36 -16.38
C SER A 301 -29.17 29.21 -17.65
N PRO A 302 -29.49 28.63 -18.83
CA PRO A 302 -29.69 29.40 -20.06
C PRO A 302 -30.78 30.49 -19.92
N ILE A 303 -31.68 30.35 -18.95
CA ILE A 303 -32.79 31.28 -18.68
C ILE A 303 -32.43 32.28 -17.57
N ARG A 304 -31.60 31.88 -16.60
CA ARG A 304 -31.13 32.70 -15.48
C ARG A 304 -29.61 32.83 -15.55
N ASP A 305 -29.14 33.93 -16.11
CA ASP A 305 -27.72 34.28 -16.15
C ASP A 305 -27.13 34.43 -14.74
N GLU A 306 -25.81 34.57 -14.69
CA GLU A 306 -25.06 34.63 -13.43
C GLU A 306 -25.43 35.85 -12.57
N ALA A 307 -25.67 37.01 -13.20
CA ALA A 307 -26.06 38.23 -12.49
C ALA A 307 -27.44 38.06 -11.82
N LYS A 308 -28.41 37.48 -12.53
CA LYS A 308 -29.74 37.16 -11.99
C LYS A 308 -29.68 36.06 -10.92
N THR A 309 -28.81 35.08 -11.09
CA THR A 309 -28.59 34.01 -10.11
C THR A 309 -28.07 34.60 -8.79
N LYS A 310 -27.05 35.46 -8.87
CA LYS A 310 -26.52 36.18 -7.71
C LYS A 310 -27.57 37.06 -7.05
N ALA A 311 -28.34 37.82 -7.83
CA ALA A 311 -29.39 38.68 -7.32
C ALA A 311 -30.48 37.88 -6.58
N LEU A 312 -30.83 36.69 -7.08
CA LEU A 312 -31.77 35.80 -6.39
C LEU A 312 -31.23 35.34 -5.04
N VAL A 313 -29.99 34.84 -4.97
CA VAL A 313 -29.40 34.40 -3.69
C VAL A 313 -29.24 35.58 -2.72
N GLN A 314 -28.92 36.78 -3.22
CA GLN A 314 -28.89 37.99 -2.41
C GLN A 314 -30.26 38.32 -1.81
N SER A 315 -31.34 38.21 -2.59
CA SER A 315 -32.70 38.38 -2.09
C SER A 315 -33.07 37.33 -1.04
N LEU A 316 -32.68 36.06 -1.24
CA LEU A 316 -32.92 35.00 -0.27
C LEU A 316 -32.17 35.25 1.05
N TYR A 317 -30.92 35.70 0.97
CA TYR A 317 -30.14 36.11 2.15
C TYR A 317 -30.83 37.23 2.94
N GLU A 318 -31.30 38.28 2.27
CA GLU A 318 -32.01 39.40 2.91
C GLU A 318 -33.33 38.97 3.56
N ARG A 319 -34.07 38.05 2.93
CA ARG A 319 -35.30 37.47 3.47
C ARG A 319 -35.06 36.65 4.73
N ILE A 320 -34.00 35.84 4.74
CA ILE A 320 -33.60 35.07 5.94
C ILE A 320 -33.21 36.02 7.07
N LEU A 321 -32.45 37.08 6.78
CA LEU A 321 -32.11 38.11 7.78
C LEU A 321 -33.34 38.85 8.32
N ALA A 322 -34.37 39.04 7.49
CA ALA A 322 -35.64 39.62 7.89
C ALA A 322 -36.54 38.67 8.72
N GLY A 323 -36.10 37.44 8.95
CA GLY A 323 -36.79 36.45 9.79
C GLY A 323 -37.65 35.44 9.04
N GLU A 324 -37.56 35.36 7.71
CA GLU A 324 -38.21 34.28 6.95
C GLU A 324 -37.51 32.93 7.21
N ASP A 325 -38.29 31.86 7.30
CA ASP A 325 -37.76 30.53 7.62
C ASP A 325 -36.84 30.01 6.49
N PHE A 326 -35.59 29.71 6.86
CA PHE A 326 -34.57 29.16 5.97
C PHE A 326 -35.05 27.88 5.28
N ALA A 327 -35.66 26.95 6.04
CA ALA A 327 -36.04 25.65 5.52
C ALA A 327 -37.12 25.75 4.45
N THR A 328 -38.07 26.68 4.60
CA THR A 328 -39.07 27.01 3.60
C THR A 328 -38.44 27.54 2.32
N LEU A 329 -37.53 28.50 2.44
CA LEU A 329 -36.80 29.05 1.28
C LEU A 329 -35.93 27.99 0.60
N ALA A 330 -35.28 27.12 1.36
CA ALA A 330 -34.49 26.02 0.81
C ALA A 330 -35.36 25.05 0.01
N LYS A 331 -36.51 24.64 0.55
CA LYS A 331 -37.46 23.76 -0.18
C LYS A 331 -37.99 24.38 -1.47
N SER A 332 -38.18 25.70 -1.49
CA SER A 332 -38.73 26.41 -2.65
C SER A 332 -37.69 26.80 -3.71
N TYR A 333 -36.46 27.11 -3.30
CA TYR A 333 -35.47 27.72 -4.20
C TYR A 333 -34.16 26.95 -4.31
N SER A 334 -33.85 26.03 -3.38
CA SER A 334 -32.60 25.26 -3.48
C SER A 334 -32.71 24.25 -4.61
N GLU A 335 -31.70 24.26 -5.47
CA GLU A 335 -31.52 23.37 -6.61
C GLU A 335 -30.49 22.27 -6.31
N ASP A 336 -30.22 22.05 -5.01
CA ASP A 336 -29.52 20.86 -4.51
C ASP A 336 -30.52 19.74 -4.17
N PRO A 337 -30.60 18.66 -4.97
CA PRO A 337 -31.55 17.58 -4.73
C PRO A 337 -31.32 16.82 -3.42
N GLY A 338 -30.10 16.85 -2.87
CA GLY A 338 -29.75 16.13 -1.64
C GLY A 338 -30.27 16.81 -0.37
N SER A 339 -30.37 18.14 -0.37
CA SER A 339 -30.71 18.92 0.83
C SER A 339 -32.00 19.73 0.72
N ALA A 340 -32.43 20.13 -0.48
CA ALA A 340 -33.55 21.07 -0.67
C ALA A 340 -34.82 20.63 0.06
N LEU A 341 -35.25 19.38 -0.14
CA LEU A 341 -36.45 18.83 0.48
C LEU A 341 -36.34 18.70 2.01
N ASN A 342 -35.12 18.63 2.53
CA ASN A 342 -34.81 18.60 3.97
C ASN A 342 -34.54 20.00 4.53
N GLY A 343 -35.00 21.06 3.87
CA GLY A 343 -34.81 22.44 4.33
C GLY A 343 -33.38 22.94 4.15
N GLY A 344 -32.65 22.36 3.20
CA GLY A 344 -31.26 22.69 2.91
C GLY A 344 -30.25 22.02 3.83
N ASP A 345 -30.68 21.14 4.73
CA ASP A 345 -29.80 20.47 5.70
C ASP A 345 -28.89 19.43 5.05
N LEU A 346 -27.58 19.57 5.27
CA LEU A 346 -26.55 18.62 4.85
C LEU A 346 -26.12 17.65 5.97
N ASN A 347 -26.74 17.73 7.14
CA ASN A 347 -26.40 16.98 8.35
C ASN A 347 -24.94 17.23 8.82
N TRP A 348 -24.43 16.42 9.72
CA TRP A 348 -23.03 16.44 10.14
C TRP A 348 -22.14 15.94 9.01
N ILE A 349 -21.27 16.81 8.49
CA ILE A 349 -20.36 16.48 7.40
C ILE A 349 -18.91 16.81 7.75
N ASP A 350 -17.99 15.99 7.25
CA ASP A 350 -16.56 16.27 7.24
C ASP A 350 -16.27 17.45 6.27
N PRO A 351 -15.73 18.58 6.75
CA PRO A 351 -15.37 19.72 5.90
C PRO A 351 -14.53 19.35 4.68
N ASN A 352 -13.71 18.29 4.76
CA ASN A 352 -12.86 17.85 3.66
C ASN A 352 -13.63 17.23 2.49
N ALA A 353 -14.87 16.76 2.72
CA ALA A 353 -15.75 16.26 1.68
C ALA A 353 -16.37 17.38 0.82
N LEU A 354 -16.32 18.64 1.29
CA LEU A 354 -16.89 19.81 0.60
C LEU A 354 -15.88 20.42 -0.38
N VAL A 355 -16.40 21.12 -1.41
CA VAL A 355 -15.57 21.90 -2.34
C VAL A 355 -14.86 23.06 -1.60
N PRO A 356 -13.65 23.47 -2.04
CA PRO A 356 -12.81 24.41 -1.30
C PRO A 356 -13.49 25.73 -0.94
N GLU A 357 -14.25 26.32 -1.87
CA GLU A 357 -14.91 27.61 -1.67
C GLU A 357 -16.02 27.52 -0.63
N PHE A 358 -16.79 26.42 -0.64
CA PHE A 358 -17.83 26.17 0.34
C PHE A 358 -17.23 25.95 1.73
N ARG A 359 -16.15 25.15 1.81
CA ARG A 359 -15.42 24.88 3.05
C ARG A 359 -14.89 26.16 3.67
N GLU A 360 -14.33 27.07 2.87
CA GLU A 360 -13.76 28.33 3.35
C GLU A 360 -14.82 29.24 3.96
N VAL A 361 -15.96 29.42 3.28
CA VAL A 361 -17.07 30.24 3.81
C VAL A 361 -17.68 29.59 5.06
N MET A 362 -17.84 28.27 5.05
CA MET A 362 -18.31 27.51 6.21
C MET A 362 -17.37 27.67 7.41
N ALA A 363 -16.05 27.63 7.21
CA ALA A 363 -15.07 27.82 8.28
C ALA A 363 -15.10 29.24 8.87
N LYS A 364 -15.31 30.26 8.03
CA LYS A 364 -15.38 31.68 8.43
C LYS A 364 -16.71 32.07 9.10
N THR A 365 -17.76 31.29 8.88
CA THR A 365 -19.11 31.59 9.42
C THR A 365 -19.22 31.05 10.86
N PRO A 366 -19.48 31.89 11.86
CA PRO A 366 -19.69 31.43 13.24
C PRO A 366 -20.90 30.52 13.36
N GLN A 367 -20.92 29.68 14.40
CA GLN A 367 -22.09 28.86 14.69
C GLN A 367 -23.32 29.72 14.99
N GLY A 368 -24.47 29.32 14.44
CA GLY A 368 -25.74 30.03 14.49
C GLY A 368 -25.83 31.25 13.56
N GLN A 369 -24.86 31.46 12.66
CA GLN A 369 -24.87 32.61 11.74
C GLN A 369 -25.05 32.20 10.28
N LEU A 370 -25.69 33.11 9.55
CA LEU A 370 -25.87 33.04 8.10
C LEU A 370 -24.64 33.64 7.40
N SER A 371 -24.13 32.96 6.38
CA SER A 371 -23.06 33.47 5.53
C SER A 371 -23.57 34.56 4.58
N LYS A 372 -22.67 35.40 4.07
CA LYS A 372 -22.99 36.17 2.86
C LYS A 372 -23.12 35.24 1.64
N PRO A 373 -23.84 35.64 0.58
CA PRO A 373 -23.87 34.91 -0.69
C PRO A 373 -22.47 34.72 -1.28
N PHE A 374 -22.17 33.51 -1.74
CA PHE A 374 -20.88 33.15 -2.32
C PHE A 374 -21.04 32.16 -3.46
N GLN A 375 -20.00 32.00 -4.28
CA GLN A 375 -20.03 31.17 -5.47
C GLN A 375 -19.11 29.94 -5.31
N THR A 376 -19.57 28.81 -5.85
CA THR A 376 -18.78 27.60 -6.05
C THR A 376 -18.90 27.15 -7.51
N GLN A 377 -18.20 26.07 -7.88
CA GLN A 377 -18.40 25.41 -9.18
C GLN A 377 -19.84 24.95 -9.45
N TYR A 378 -20.68 24.80 -8.42
CA TYR A 378 -22.07 24.37 -8.56
C TYR A 378 -23.07 25.52 -8.69
N GLY A 379 -22.67 26.76 -8.43
CA GLY A 379 -23.55 27.94 -8.48
C GLY A 379 -23.37 28.86 -7.28
N TRP A 380 -24.42 29.62 -6.97
CA TRP A 380 -24.44 30.55 -5.85
C TRP A 380 -25.10 29.93 -4.63
N HIS A 381 -24.55 30.20 -3.47
CA HIS A 381 -24.96 29.63 -2.21
C HIS A 381 -25.12 30.69 -1.13
N VAL A 382 -26.01 30.39 -0.19
CA VAL A 382 -25.99 30.94 1.17
C VAL A 382 -26.02 29.76 2.14
N LEU A 383 -25.23 29.80 3.20
CA LEU A 383 -25.18 28.73 4.20
C LEU A 383 -25.40 29.25 5.62
N GLU A 384 -25.80 28.36 6.52
CA GLU A 384 -25.88 28.61 7.95
C GLU A 384 -25.24 27.44 8.70
N VAL A 385 -24.32 27.76 9.61
CA VAL A 385 -23.64 26.75 10.44
C VAL A 385 -24.48 26.51 11.68
N LEU A 386 -25.07 25.32 11.79
CA LEU A 386 -25.95 24.94 12.90
C LEU A 386 -25.16 24.42 14.11
N GLY A 387 -24.05 23.72 13.87
CA GLY A 387 -23.24 23.11 14.91
C GLY A 387 -21.85 22.72 14.47
N ARG A 388 -20.93 22.58 15.43
CA ARG A 388 -19.60 22.01 15.24
C ARG A 388 -19.36 20.98 16.33
N ARG A 389 -18.79 19.82 15.97
CA ARG A 389 -18.40 18.78 16.93
C ARG A 389 -17.14 18.08 16.45
N ALA A 390 -16.38 17.55 17.41
CA ALA A 390 -15.32 16.60 17.13
C ALA A 390 -15.84 15.22 17.48
N THR A 391 -15.93 14.33 16.49
CA THR A 391 -16.41 12.95 16.66
C THR A 391 -15.22 12.01 16.71
N ASP A 392 -15.17 11.14 17.71
CA ASP A 392 -14.16 10.09 17.79
C ASP A 392 -14.47 8.99 16.76
N SER A 393 -13.61 8.86 15.75
CA SER A 393 -13.71 7.85 14.68
C SER A 393 -12.65 6.76 14.79
N THR A 394 -12.02 6.61 15.96
CA THR A 394 -10.88 5.70 16.16
C THR A 394 -11.23 4.24 15.88
N GLU A 395 -12.37 3.75 16.37
CA GLU A 395 -12.81 2.39 16.07
C GLU A 395 -13.07 2.19 14.58
N GLN A 396 -13.78 3.11 13.93
CA GLN A 396 -14.08 3.04 12.50
C GLN A 396 -12.80 3.04 11.65
N ALA A 397 -11.82 3.87 12.02
CA ALA A 397 -10.51 3.89 11.37
C ALA A 397 -9.79 2.54 11.54
N ARG A 398 -9.84 1.96 12.75
CA ARG A 398 -9.23 0.65 13.05
C ARG A 398 -9.92 -0.49 12.29
N GLU A 399 -11.25 -0.49 12.20
CA GLU A 399 -12.02 -1.44 11.40
C GLU A 399 -11.68 -1.33 9.91
N GLN A 400 -11.54 -0.11 9.38
CA GLN A 400 -11.15 0.09 7.97
C GLN A 400 -9.72 -0.38 7.68
N GLN A 401 -8.79 -0.20 8.64
CA GLN A 401 -7.44 -0.75 8.55
C GLN A 401 -7.46 -2.28 8.57
N ALA A 402 -8.23 -2.88 9.49
CA ALA A 402 -8.43 -4.34 9.56
C ALA A 402 -9.02 -4.91 8.27
N MET A 403 -10.05 -4.25 7.73
CA MET A 403 -10.64 -4.58 6.43
C MET A 403 -9.58 -4.59 5.32
N THR A 404 -8.72 -3.57 5.28
CA THR A 404 -7.64 -3.48 4.29
C THR A 404 -6.62 -4.60 4.43
N VAL A 405 -6.19 -4.91 5.66
CA VAL A 405 -5.26 -6.01 5.93
C VAL A 405 -5.85 -7.36 5.52
N LEU A 406 -7.10 -7.63 5.93
CA LEU A 406 -7.81 -8.86 5.57
C LEU A 406 -8.00 -8.99 4.06
N ARG A 407 -8.39 -7.91 3.39
CA ARG A 407 -8.55 -7.91 1.93
C ARG A 407 -7.23 -8.21 1.22
N ASN A 408 -6.12 -7.62 1.67
CA ASN A 408 -4.80 -7.88 1.08
C ASN A 408 -4.35 -9.32 1.31
N ARG A 409 -4.55 -9.86 2.52
CA ARG A 409 -4.24 -11.25 2.82
C ARG A 409 -5.05 -12.23 1.95
N LYS A 410 -6.37 -12.01 1.88
CA LYS A 410 -7.25 -12.82 1.01
C LYS A 410 -6.84 -12.68 -0.45
N TYR A 411 -6.44 -11.49 -0.89
CA TYR A 411 -5.94 -11.29 -2.25
C TYR A 411 -4.71 -12.14 -2.55
N ASP A 412 -3.73 -12.18 -1.65
CA ASP A 412 -2.54 -12.99 -1.86
C ASP A 412 -2.87 -14.50 -1.89
N GLU A 413 -3.72 -14.97 -0.97
CA GLU A 413 -4.17 -16.37 -0.90
C GLU A 413 -4.97 -16.79 -2.14
N GLU A 414 -5.95 -15.98 -2.56
CA GLU A 414 -6.78 -16.22 -3.74
C GLU A 414 -5.97 -16.10 -5.04
N LEU A 415 -5.00 -15.18 -5.11
CA LEU A 415 -4.11 -15.08 -6.25
C LEU A 415 -3.30 -16.36 -6.45
N GLN A 416 -2.68 -16.89 -5.40
CA GLN A 416 -1.90 -18.13 -5.50
C GLN A 416 -2.78 -19.33 -5.90
N THR A 417 -4.00 -19.38 -5.39
CA THR A 417 -4.97 -20.41 -5.77
C THR A 417 -5.38 -20.28 -7.24
N TRP A 418 -5.68 -19.05 -7.69
CA TRP A 418 -6.03 -18.79 -9.08
C TRP A 418 -4.88 -19.08 -10.05
N LEU A 419 -3.64 -18.71 -9.72
CA LEU A 419 -2.47 -18.99 -10.55
C LEU A 419 -2.24 -20.49 -10.74
N ARG A 420 -2.42 -21.30 -9.67
CA ARG A 420 -2.39 -22.77 -9.78
C ARG A 420 -3.54 -23.29 -10.63
N GLN A 421 -4.75 -22.80 -10.39
CA GLN A 421 -5.94 -23.21 -11.14
C GLN A 421 -5.75 -23.00 -12.65
N ILE A 422 -5.34 -21.80 -13.09
CA ILE A 422 -5.16 -21.54 -14.53
C ILE A 422 -4.02 -22.38 -15.12
N ARG A 423 -3.01 -22.73 -14.31
CA ARG A 423 -1.90 -23.57 -14.74
C ARG A 423 -2.30 -25.03 -14.91
N ASP A 424 -3.14 -25.53 -14.02
CA ASP A 424 -3.65 -26.91 -14.01
C ASP A 424 -4.71 -27.13 -15.10
N GLU A 425 -5.52 -26.10 -15.41
CA GLU A 425 -6.55 -26.16 -16.46
C GLU A 425 -5.99 -25.97 -17.88
N ALA A 426 -4.81 -25.36 -18.02
CA ALA A 426 -4.21 -25.05 -19.32
C ALA A 426 -3.59 -26.26 -20.02
N TYR A 427 -3.67 -26.29 -21.35
CA TYR A 427 -2.87 -27.21 -22.14
C TYR A 427 -1.42 -26.71 -22.21
N VAL A 428 -0.49 -27.47 -21.62
CA VAL A 428 0.94 -27.13 -21.64
C VAL A 428 1.77 -28.33 -22.09
N GLU A 429 2.50 -28.16 -23.19
CA GLU A 429 3.44 -29.16 -23.70
C GLU A 429 4.86 -28.59 -23.68
N ILE A 430 5.70 -29.13 -22.79
CA ILE A 430 7.11 -28.71 -22.65
C ILE A 430 7.98 -29.49 -23.63
N LYS A 431 8.82 -28.78 -24.40
CA LYS A 431 9.70 -29.32 -25.44
C LYS A 431 11.19 -29.29 -25.05
N LEU A 432 11.51 -28.95 -23.80
CA LEU A 432 12.89 -28.93 -23.30
C LEU A 432 13.50 -30.35 -23.27
N PRO A 433 14.72 -30.56 -23.79
CA PRO A 433 15.41 -31.84 -23.67
C PRO A 433 15.72 -32.14 -22.19
N GLY A 434 15.14 -33.21 -21.64
CA GLY A 434 15.35 -33.67 -20.26
C GLY A 434 14.19 -33.43 -19.28
N ALA A 435 13.09 -32.81 -19.69
CA ALA A 435 11.92 -32.56 -18.82
C ALA A 435 11.05 -33.81 -18.55
N ASP A 436 11.14 -34.84 -19.39
CA ASP A 436 10.32 -36.07 -19.29
C ASP A 436 10.67 -37.00 -18.10
N GLN A 437 11.70 -36.69 -17.31
CA GLN A 437 12.12 -37.53 -16.18
C GLN A 437 11.49 -37.16 -14.82
N ALA A 438 10.67 -36.11 -14.75
CA ALA A 438 10.03 -35.65 -13.50
C ALA A 438 8.53 -35.96 -13.41
N ALA A 439 7.93 -36.59 -14.43
CA ALA A 439 6.50 -36.88 -14.51
C ALA A 439 6.17 -38.40 -14.39
N GLN A 440 6.99 -39.16 -13.67
CA GLN A 440 6.66 -40.53 -13.23
C GLN A 440 6.73 -40.66 -11.72
#